data_AF-A0A1T5KTS8-F1
#
_entry.id   AF-A0A1T5KTS8-F1
#
_cell.length_a   1.000
_cell.length_b   1.000
_cell.length_c   1.000
_cell.angle_alpha   90.00
_cell.angle_beta   90.00
_cell.angle_gamma   90.00
#
_symmetry.space_group_name_H-M   'P 1'
#
loop_
_entity.id
_entity.type
_entity.pdbx_description
1 polymer ?
#
loop_
_entity_poly.entity_id
_entity_poly.type
_entity_poly.pdbx_seq_one_letter_code
_entity_poly.pdbx_strand_id
1 'polypeptide(L)'
;MKKRTPLLAVGSLTAGVALALAAPLAASAHVSVTPSDTAAGSYTVLSFAVGHGCDGSPTTKLSFDIPEEIVAVTPTVTPNWDIEKQMTDLKNPITDSHGESLAERVGTVVYTAKTPLADGYRDTVSFQVQLPEDAAGKTLSFPVVQTCEQGQTDWTQVAEDGQDPEELESPAPQVTVTEAQAAGAHGHSDADGDEDASAASASSENAAATTEAGPDVVARTLGILGIVVGAAGVVTAVVATRRRTQKG
;
A
#
# COMPACT_ATOMS: atom_id res chain seq x y z
N MET A 1 -16.24 -62.68 33.58
CA MET A 1 -15.92 -62.17 32.22
C MET A 1 -15.16 -60.85 32.37
N LYS A 2 -14.01 -60.66 31.71
CA LYS A 2 -13.27 -59.39 31.75
C LYS A 2 -13.86 -58.42 30.72
N LYS A 3 -14.43 -57.28 31.17
CA LYS A 3 -14.73 -56.15 30.27
C LYS A 3 -13.46 -55.30 30.11
N ARG A 4 -13.13 -54.91 28.88
CA ARG A 4 -12.02 -53.99 28.57
C ARG A 4 -12.56 -52.56 28.50
N THR A 5 -11.88 -51.61 29.12
CA THR A 5 -12.20 -50.18 28.98
C THR A 5 -11.33 -49.59 27.87
N PRO A 6 -11.90 -48.97 26.81
CA PRO A 6 -11.11 -48.25 25.81
C PRO A 6 -10.58 -46.93 26.39
N LEU A 7 -9.42 -46.48 25.91
CA LEU A 7 -8.85 -45.18 26.29
C LEU A 7 -9.70 -44.03 25.72
N LEU A 8 -9.81 -42.95 26.50
CA LEU A 8 -10.31 -41.67 26.03
C LEU A 8 -9.19 -40.93 25.27
N ALA A 9 -9.28 -40.89 23.95
CA ALA A 9 -8.47 -39.98 23.14
C ALA A 9 -9.07 -38.56 23.23
N VAL A 10 -8.48 -37.70 24.06
CA VAL A 10 -8.85 -36.28 24.20
C VAL A 10 -7.57 -35.46 24.14
N GLY A 11 -7.29 -34.84 22.99
CA GLY A 11 -6.01 -34.13 22.78
C GLY A 11 -5.84 -33.47 21.42
N SER A 12 -6.91 -32.98 20.78
CA SER A 12 -6.86 -32.52 19.38
C SER A 12 -7.72 -31.30 19.04
N LEU A 13 -8.23 -30.54 20.04
CA LEU A 13 -9.02 -29.31 19.81
C LEU A 13 -8.38 -28.01 20.33
N THR A 14 -7.25 -28.07 21.05
CA THR A 14 -6.58 -26.87 21.59
C THR A 14 -5.65 -26.18 20.59
N ALA A 15 -5.19 -26.87 19.55
CA ALA A 15 -4.22 -26.33 18.59
C ALA A 15 -4.79 -25.25 17.64
N GLY A 16 -6.07 -25.34 17.28
CA GLY A 16 -6.67 -24.48 16.24
C GLY A 16 -6.91 -23.03 16.66
N VAL A 17 -7.08 -22.75 17.97
CA VAL A 17 -7.41 -21.40 18.46
C VAL A 17 -6.16 -20.53 18.63
N ALA A 18 -5.00 -21.14 18.95
CA ALA A 18 -3.75 -20.39 19.13
C ALA A 18 -3.24 -19.77 17.83
N LEU A 19 -3.43 -20.45 16.69
CA LEU A 19 -2.90 -20.01 15.40
C LEU A 19 -3.65 -18.80 14.82
N ALA A 20 -4.93 -18.60 15.18
CA ALA A 20 -5.73 -17.46 14.73
C ALA A 20 -5.37 -16.14 15.44
N LEU A 21 -4.64 -16.20 16.55
CA LEU A 21 -4.10 -15.03 17.27
C LEU A 21 -2.64 -14.72 16.88
N ALA A 22 -2.05 -15.53 16.00
CA ALA A 22 -0.73 -15.35 15.41
C ALA A 22 -0.79 -14.82 13.96
N ALA A 23 -1.91 -14.22 13.56
CA ALA A 23 -1.89 -13.29 12.43
C ALA A 23 -0.88 -12.17 12.78
N PRO A 24 0.11 -11.88 11.92
CA PRO A 24 1.16 -10.94 12.27
C PRO A 24 0.54 -9.56 12.50
N LEU A 25 0.65 -9.07 13.73
CA LEU A 25 0.53 -7.64 14.03
C LEU A 25 1.81 -6.95 13.54
N ALA A 26 2.04 -7.01 12.23
CA ALA A 26 2.95 -6.16 11.49
C ALA A 26 2.37 -4.74 11.50
N ALA A 27 2.44 -4.08 12.66
CA ALA A 27 2.43 -2.65 12.72
C ALA A 27 3.59 -2.18 11.82
N SER A 28 3.28 -1.48 10.73
CA SER A 28 4.27 -1.06 9.75
C SER A 28 5.26 -0.10 10.40
N ALA A 29 6.36 -0.66 10.89
CA ALA A 29 7.52 0.09 11.38
C ALA A 29 8.15 0.86 10.21
N HIS A 30 8.33 0.17 9.10
CA HIS A 30 9.00 0.66 7.91
C HIS A 30 8.31 1.93 7.38
N VAL A 31 9.11 2.93 7.00
CA VAL A 31 8.61 4.07 6.23
C VAL A 31 7.94 3.53 4.97
N SER A 32 6.72 3.98 4.71
CA SER A 32 5.88 3.48 3.61
C SER A 32 5.59 4.59 2.62
N VAL A 33 5.66 4.29 1.32
CA VAL A 33 5.28 5.20 0.23
C VAL A 33 3.92 4.83 -0.32
N THR A 34 3.11 5.84 -0.65
CA THR A 34 1.86 5.71 -1.40
C THR A 34 1.89 6.67 -2.58
N PRO A 35 2.00 6.18 -3.83
CA PRO A 35 1.88 6.99 -5.03
C PRO A 35 0.42 7.34 -5.34
N SER A 36 0.17 8.47 -5.99
CA SER A 36 -1.19 8.83 -6.47
C SER A 36 -1.52 8.22 -7.84
N ASP A 37 -0.49 8.01 -8.66
CA ASP A 37 -0.51 7.26 -9.93
C ASP A 37 0.81 6.48 -10.07
N THR A 38 0.82 5.41 -10.85
CA THR A 38 2.01 4.58 -11.11
C THR A 38 2.38 4.49 -12.59
N ALA A 39 1.58 5.04 -13.51
CA ALA A 39 1.82 4.90 -14.94
C ALA A 39 3.12 5.59 -15.39
N ALA A 40 3.87 4.94 -16.27
CA ALA A 40 5.07 5.52 -16.89
C ALA A 40 4.77 6.88 -17.55
N GLY A 41 5.66 7.86 -17.37
CA GLY A 41 5.49 9.24 -17.83
C GLY A 41 4.58 10.13 -16.98
N SER A 42 3.78 9.57 -16.05
CA SER A 42 2.81 10.34 -15.25
C SER A 42 3.46 11.22 -14.17
N TYR A 43 2.78 12.31 -13.82
CA TYR A 43 3.09 13.10 -12.62
C TYR A 43 2.36 12.52 -11.42
N THR A 44 3.11 12.02 -10.43
CA THR A 44 2.57 11.35 -9.25
C THR A 44 3.01 12.06 -7.97
N VAL A 45 2.12 12.14 -6.98
CA VAL A 45 2.43 12.60 -5.64
C VAL A 45 2.80 11.39 -4.80
N LEU A 46 4.07 11.29 -4.42
CA LEU A 46 4.56 10.25 -3.52
C LEU A 46 4.37 10.72 -2.08
N SER A 47 3.52 10.03 -1.34
CA SER A 47 3.24 10.31 0.08
C SER A 47 3.99 9.31 0.96
N PHE A 48 4.95 9.77 1.74
CA PHE A 48 5.78 8.96 2.63
C PHE A 48 5.35 9.13 4.08
N ALA A 49 5.01 8.01 4.73
CA ALA A 49 4.55 7.99 6.10
C ALA A 49 5.58 7.35 7.05
N VAL A 50 5.86 8.05 8.14
CA VAL A 50 6.68 7.57 9.27
C VAL A 50 5.77 7.37 10.48
N GLY A 51 5.85 6.21 11.14
CA GLY A 51 4.92 5.78 12.20
C GLY A 51 5.49 5.73 13.62
N HIS A 52 6.81 5.78 13.78
CA HIS A 52 7.49 5.65 15.07
C HIS A 52 8.85 6.36 15.08
N GLY A 53 9.47 6.45 16.26
CA GLY A 53 10.84 6.94 16.47
C GLY A 53 11.91 5.85 16.43
N CYS A 54 13.16 6.21 16.16
CA CYS A 54 14.31 5.30 16.13
C CYS A 54 14.53 4.73 17.54
N ASP A 55 14.31 3.42 17.74
CA ASP A 55 14.24 2.79 19.08
C ASP A 55 13.33 3.54 20.09
N GLY A 56 12.27 4.19 19.59
CA GLY A 56 11.36 5.03 20.36
C GLY A 56 11.85 6.47 20.64
N SER A 57 13.00 6.88 20.10
CA SER A 57 13.48 8.26 20.17
C SER A 57 12.81 9.14 19.11
N PRO A 58 12.33 10.36 19.45
CA PRO A 58 11.62 11.23 18.51
C PRO A 58 12.37 11.53 17.21
N THR A 59 11.67 11.48 16.08
CA THR A 59 12.23 11.72 14.74
C THR A 59 12.46 13.21 14.50
N THR A 60 13.67 13.57 14.09
CA THR A 60 14.10 14.96 13.88
C THR A 60 14.30 15.30 12.40
N LYS A 61 14.61 14.31 11.55
CA LYS A 61 14.86 14.51 10.12
C LYS A 61 14.53 13.26 9.31
N LEU A 62 13.99 13.46 8.12
CA LEU A 62 13.87 12.44 7.07
C LEU A 62 14.63 12.92 5.83
N SER A 63 15.56 12.10 5.33
CA SER A 63 16.33 12.38 4.11
C SER A 63 15.95 11.35 3.06
N PHE A 64 15.39 11.79 1.93
CA PHE A 64 14.91 10.95 0.84
C PHE A 64 15.86 11.06 -0.35
N ASP A 65 16.55 9.97 -0.66
CA ASP A 65 17.36 9.90 -1.87
C ASP A 65 16.48 9.60 -3.07
N ILE A 66 16.66 10.38 -4.13
CA ILE A 66 15.83 10.35 -5.33
C ILE A 66 16.54 9.47 -6.38
N PRO A 67 15.86 8.49 -7.03
CA PRO A 67 16.37 7.75 -8.17
C PRO A 67 17.04 8.64 -9.24
N GLU A 68 18.11 8.16 -9.88
CA GLU A 68 18.81 8.93 -10.92
C GLU A 68 17.91 9.24 -12.13
N GLU A 69 16.95 8.36 -12.38
CA GLU A 69 15.96 8.43 -13.45
C GLU A 69 14.92 9.54 -13.23
N ILE A 70 14.75 10.04 -12.00
CA ILE A 70 13.79 11.10 -11.68
C ILE A 70 14.49 12.46 -11.76
N VAL A 71 14.18 13.17 -12.84
CA VAL A 71 14.81 14.46 -13.20
C VAL A 71 14.15 15.66 -12.52
N ALA A 72 12.86 15.57 -12.16
CA ALA A 72 12.08 16.65 -11.59
C ALA A 72 11.41 16.22 -10.27
N VAL A 73 11.60 17.03 -9.21
CA VAL A 73 11.02 16.81 -7.88
C VAL A 73 10.52 18.13 -7.28
N THR A 74 9.25 18.13 -6.86
CA THR A 74 8.55 19.27 -6.25
C THR A 74 7.99 18.87 -4.87
N PRO A 75 8.69 19.18 -3.78
CA PRO A 75 8.21 18.95 -2.41
C PRO A 75 6.93 19.70 -2.09
N THR A 76 6.02 19.03 -1.38
CA THR A 76 4.80 19.64 -0.84
C THR A 76 5.18 20.42 0.42
N VAL A 77 4.84 21.71 0.49
CA VAL A 77 5.07 22.51 1.69
C VAL A 77 4.14 22.03 2.82
N THR A 78 4.71 21.60 3.93
CA THR A 78 3.98 21.15 5.13
C THR A 78 4.25 22.08 6.32
N PRO A 79 3.32 22.21 7.30
CA PRO A 79 3.52 23.11 8.42
C PRO A 79 4.61 22.63 9.39
N ASN A 80 4.71 21.31 9.62
CA ASN A 80 5.54 20.70 10.66
C ASN A 80 7.03 20.62 10.33
N TRP A 81 7.39 20.71 9.04
CA TRP A 81 8.76 20.46 8.55
C TRP A 81 9.31 21.67 7.81
N ASP A 82 10.61 21.92 7.93
CA ASP A 82 11.39 22.73 6.99
C ASP A 82 11.99 21.81 5.91
N ILE A 83 12.07 22.31 4.67
CA ILE A 83 12.35 21.49 3.49
C ILE A 83 13.56 22.04 2.74
N GLU A 84 14.52 21.18 2.45
CA GLU A 84 15.69 21.45 1.64
C GLU A 84 15.71 20.53 0.40
N LYS A 85 16.15 21.05 -0.74
CA LYS A 85 16.45 20.27 -1.95
C LYS A 85 17.95 20.34 -2.19
N GLN A 86 18.61 19.19 -2.19
CA GLN A 86 20.04 19.11 -2.49
C GLN A 86 20.21 18.73 -3.96
N MET A 87 20.91 19.59 -4.72
CA MET A 87 21.15 19.41 -6.14
C MET A 87 22.34 18.46 -6.38
N THR A 88 22.33 17.77 -7.52
CA THR A 88 23.44 16.91 -7.97
C THR A 88 23.54 16.94 -9.49
N ASP A 89 24.76 16.77 -10.02
CA ASP A 89 25.03 16.78 -11.45
C ASP A 89 24.32 15.62 -12.19
N LEU A 90 23.75 15.92 -13.36
CA LEU A 90 23.27 14.92 -14.30
C LEU A 90 24.45 14.34 -15.10
N LYS A 91 24.62 13.01 -15.06
CA LYS A 91 25.67 12.28 -15.81
C LYS A 91 25.63 12.59 -17.32
N ASN A 92 24.46 12.89 -17.86
CA ASN A 92 24.24 13.43 -19.19
C ASN A 92 23.25 14.60 -19.05
N PRO A 93 23.62 15.86 -19.39
CA PRO A 93 22.69 16.98 -19.39
C PRO A 93 21.51 16.72 -20.33
N ILE A 94 20.31 17.13 -19.89
CA ILE A 94 19.06 16.92 -20.61
C ILE A 94 18.65 18.25 -21.23
N THR A 95 18.05 18.22 -22.43
CA THR A 95 17.39 19.40 -23.02
C THR A 95 15.90 19.30 -22.75
N ASP A 96 15.31 20.35 -22.21
CA ASP A 96 13.87 20.40 -21.93
C ASP A 96 13.03 20.72 -23.18
N SER A 97 11.70 20.81 -23.02
CA SER A 97 10.75 21.17 -24.09
C SER A 97 10.86 22.62 -24.58
N HIS A 98 11.61 23.47 -23.86
CA HIS A 98 11.85 24.87 -24.21
C HIS A 98 13.23 25.10 -24.85
N GLY A 99 14.11 24.09 -24.83
CA GLY A 99 15.47 24.13 -25.36
C GLY A 99 16.54 24.53 -24.34
N GLU A 100 16.19 24.63 -23.05
CA GLU A 100 17.14 24.87 -21.98
C GLU A 100 17.85 23.57 -21.57
N SER A 101 19.13 23.66 -21.18
CA SER A 101 19.91 22.49 -20.77
C SER A 101 19.94 22.35 -19.26
N LEU A 102 19.28 21.32 -18.76
CA LEU A 102 19.32 20.88 -17.37
C LEU A 102 20.61 20.08 -17.14
N ALA A 103 21.55 20.67 -16.41
CA ALA A 103 22.80 20.02 -16.00
C ALA A 103 22.75 19.44 -14.58
N GLU A 104 21.78 19.85 -13.76
CA GLU A 104 21.58 19.38 -12.38
C GLU A 104 20.15 18.85 -12.19
N ARG A 105 19.98 17.92 -11.23
CA ARG A 105 18.67 17.46 -10.73
C ARG A 105 18.64 17.46 -9.19
N VAL A 106 17.47 17.25 -8.60
CA VAL A 106 17.32 17.11 -7.14
C VAL A 106 17.77 15.71 -6.72
N GLY A 107 18.98 15.59 -6.18
CA GLY A 107 19.55 14.31 -5.73
C GLY A 107 18.88 13.78 -4.47
N THR A 108 18.66 14.65 -3.49
CA THR A 108 18.09 14.32 -2.18
C THR A 108 17.10 15.41 -1.75
N VAL A 109 15.98 15.01 -1.14
CA VAL A 109 15.04 15.92 -0.46
C VAL A 109 15.12 15.69 1.04
N VAL A 110 15.37 16.75 1.81
CA VAL A 110 15.49 16.67 3.27
C VAL A 110 14.32 17.40 3.92
N TYR A 111 13.64 16.72 4.83
CA TYR A 111 12.63 17.30 5.73
C TYR A 111 13.21 17.32 7.14
N THR A 112 13.31 18.50 7.75
CA THR A 112 13.74 18.68 9.16
C THR A 112 12.54 19.10 10.01
N ALA A 113 12.30 18.41 11.12
CA ALA A 113 11.12 18.64 11.96
C ALA A 113 11.29 19.90 12.82
N LYS A 114 10.33 20.83 12.76
CA LYS A 114 10.31 22.06 13.59
C LYS A 114 10.08 21.76 15.08
N THR A 115 9.40 20.66 15.35
CA THR A 115 9.27 20.00 16.65
C THR A 115 9.48 18.50 16.39
N PRO A 116 10.36 17.79 17.12
CA PRO A 116 10.57 16.37 16.90
C PRO A 116 9.27 15.56 16.94
N LEU A 117 9.07 14.68 15.96
CA LEU A 117 7.92 13.79 15.91
C LEU A 117 8.08 12.71 16.98
N ALA A 118 7.34 12.86 18.08
CA ALA A 118 7.37 11.94 19.20
C ALA A 118 6.93 10.52 18.80
N ASP A 119 7.47 9.51 19.47
CA ASP A 119 7.15 8.11 19.21
C ASP A 119 5.66 7.80 19.46
N GLY A 120 5.12 6.84 18.69
CA GLY A 120 3.70 6.51 18.66
C GLY A 120 2.81 7.52 17.92
N TYR A 121 3.37 8.62 17.37
CA TYR A 121 2.68 9.53 16.47
C TYR A 121 3.14 9.33 15.03
N ARG A 122 2.19 9.37 14.09
CA ARG A 122 2.42 9.24 12.65
C ARG A 122 2.28 10.61 11.98
N ASP A 123 3.23 10.97 11.13
CA ASP A 123 3.12 12.10 10.20
C ASP A 123 3.28 11.61 8.74
N THR A 124 3.09 12.50 7.77
CA THR A 124 3.25 12.19 6.35
C THR A 124 3.82 13.39 5.61
N VAL A 125 4.95 13.18 4.93
CA VAL A 125 5.55 14.14 4.00
C VAL A 125 5.30 13.69 2.56
N SER A 126 5.26 14.62 1.61
CA SER A 126 4.96 14.26 0.21
C SER A 126 5.69 15.12 -0.79
N PHE A 127 6.08 14.53 -1.91
CA PHE A 127 6.65 15.27 -3.04
C PHE A 127 6.11 14.74 -4.37
N GLN A 128 5.87 15.65 -5.31
CA GLN A 128 5.52 15.30 -6.68
C GLN A 128 6.79 14.96 -7.46
N VAL A 129 6.73 13.89 -8.23
CA VAL A 129 7.73 13.52 -9.24
C VAL A 129 7.05 13.28 -10.58
N GLN A 130 7.82 13.27 -11.66
CA GLN A 130 7.41 12.58 -12.88
C GLN A 130 8.05 11.18 -12.89
N LEU A 131 7.26 10.14 -13.17
CA LEU A 131 7.78 8.79 -13.39
C LEU A 131 8.40 8.71 -14.80
N PRO A 132 9.55 8.03 -15.00
CA PRO A 132 10.17 7.98 -16.33
C PRO A 132 9.28 7.27 -17.35
N GLU A 133 9.29 7.72 -18.60
CA GLU A 133 8.50 7.14 -19.69
C GLU A 133 8.97 5.72 -20.05
N ASP A 134 10.26 5.42 -19.86
CA ASP A 134 10.86 4.10 -20.13
C ASP A 134 10.80 3.15 -18.91
N ALA A 135 10.17 3.56 -17.80
CA ALA A 135 10.19 2.80 -16.56
C ALA A 135 9.08 1.76 -16.39
N ALA A 136 8.19 1.57 -17.36
CA ALA A 136 7.13 0.55 -17.29
C ALA A 136 7.69 -0.84 -16.92
N GLY A 137 7.12 -1.45 -15.88
CA GLY A 137 7.55 -2.74 -15.33
C GLY A 137 8.79 -2.70 -14.42
N LYS A 138 9.45 -1.54 -14.25
CA LYS A 138 10.54 -1.36 -13.27
C LYS A 138 9.97 -1.00 -11.89
N THR A 139 10.75 -1.27 -10.84
CA THR A 139 10.48 -0.75 -9.48
C THR A 139 11.53 0.28 -9.10
N LEU A 140 11.09 1.49 -8.79
CA LEU A 140 11.94 2.58 -8.29
C LEU A 140 12.00 2.52 -6.77
N SER A 141 13.20 2.46 -6.21
CA SER A 141 13.45 2.51 -4.75
C SER A 141 13.79 3.93 -4.31
N PHE A 142 13.24 4.39 -3.20
CA PHE A 142 13.47 5.70 -2.61
C PHE A 142 14.08 5.53 -1.21
N PRO A 143 15.40 5.37 -1.08
CA PRO A 143 16.05 5.18 0.22
C PRO A 143 15.74 6.34 1.18
N VAL A 144 15.45 6.02 2.45
CA VAL A 144 15.11 7.03 3.48
C VAL A 144 15.99 6.86 4.71
N VAL A 145 16.78 7.88 5.01
CA VAL A 145 17.50 7.99 6.28
C VAL A 145 16.63 8.75 7.28
N GLN A 146 16.18 8.06 8.32
CA GLN A 146 15.41 8.62 9.43
C GLN A 146 16.34 8.91 10.60
N THR A 147 16.69 10.19 10.81
CA THR A 147 17.47 10.61 11.98
C THR A 147 16.54 11.01 13.13
N CYS A 148 16.90 10.65 14.35
CA CYS A 148 16.15 10.94 15.57
C CYS A 148 16.99 11.73 16.59
N GLU A 149 16.41 12.10 17.73
CA GLU A 149 17.17 12.76 18.82
C GLU A 149 18.30 11.87 19.37
N GLN A 150 18.10 10.55 19.32
CA GLN A 150 19.08 9.51 19.60
C GLN A 150 19.00 8.47 18.49
N GLY A 151 20.14 8.14 17.87
CA GLY A 151 20.20 7.14 16.80
C GLY A 151 19.57 7.56 15.47
N GLN A 152 19.48 6.57 14.58
CA GLN A 152 19.05 6.69 13.19
C GLN A 152 18.57 5.32 12.70
N THR A 153 17.64 5.29 11.74
CA THR A 153 17.24 4.09 11.02
C THR A 153 17.35 4.32 9.51
N ASP A 154 18.00 3.39 8.82
CA ASP A 154 18.37 3.53 7.41
C ASP A 154 17.48 2.62 6.54
N TRP A 155 16.30 3.11 6.16
CA TRP A 155 15.34 2.45 5.27
C TRP A 155 15.86 2.45 3.82
N THR A 156 16.89 1.65 3.57
CA THR A 156 17.75 1.74 2.38
C THR A 156 17.98 0.38 1.69
N GLN A 157 17.55 -0.72 2.28
CA GLN A 157 17.77 -2.06 1.72
C GLN A 157 16.90 -2.30 0.48
N VAL A 158 17.48 -2.93 -0.54
CA VAL A 158 16.78 -3.41 -1.74
C VAL A 158 17.11 -4.90 -1.89
N ALA A 159 16.13 -5.72 -2.27
CA ALA A 159 16.30 -7.16 -2.36
C ALA A 159 17.25 -7.55 -3.51
N GLU A 160 18.13 -8.52 -3.28
CA GLU A 160 18.96 -9.13 -4.33
C GLU A 160 18.14 -10.11 -5.20
N ASP A 161 18.66 -10.48 -6.38
CA ASP A 161 18.01 -11.42 -7.31
C ASP A 161 17.66 -12.77 -6.64
N GLY A 162 16.38 -12.98 -6.36
CA GLY A 162 15.85 -14.20 -5.73
C GLY A 162 15.77 -14.16 -4.20
N GLN A 163 16.07 -13.02 -3.56
CA GLN A 163 15.73 -12.75 -2.16
C GLN A 163 14.24 -12.37 -2.04
N ASP A 164 13.59 -12.71 -0.92
CA ASP A 164 12.24 -12.24 -0.61
C ASP A 164 12.30 -10.81 -0.01
N PRO A 165 11.62 -9.80 -0.61
CA PRO A 165 11.58 -8.45 -0.06
C PRO A 165 10.94 -8.35 1.34
N GLU A 166 10.13 -9.33 1.76
CA GLU A 166 9.56 -9.37 3.12
C GLU A 166 10.58 -9.81 4.20
N GLU A 167 11.74 -10.36 3.81
CA GLU A 167 12.84 -10.71 4.73
C GLU A 167 13.78 -9.52 5.03
N LEU A 168 13.54 -8.34 4.45
CA LEU A 168 14.35 -7.14 4.69
C LEU A 168 14.02 -6.47 6.03
N GLU A 169 15.05 -6.21 6.85
CA GLU A 169 14.95 -5.57 8.16
C GLU A 169 14.69 -4.06 8.08
N SER A 170 15.12 -3.41 6.99
CA SER A 170 14.95 -1.97 6.75
C SER A 170 14.85 -1.67 5.25
N PRO A 171 13.79 -2.15 4.56
CA PRO A 171 13.62 -1.97 3.13
C PRO A 171 13.43 -0.50 2.76
N ALA A 172 13.97 -0.11 1.61
CA ALA A 172 13.64 1.14 0.97
C ALA A 172 12.16 1.14 0.50
N PRO A 173 11.41 2.23 0.75
CA PRO A 173 10.12 2.45 0.10
C PRO A 173 10.22 2.32 -1.42
N GLN A 174 9.29 1.60 -2.03
CA GLN A 174 9.36 1.22 -3.44
C GLN A 174 8.06 1.55 -4.20
N VAL A 175 8.22 1.96 -5.46
CA VAL A 175 7.13 2.25 -6.39
C VAL A 175 7.35 1.45 -7.67
N THR A 176 6.53 0.43 -7.91
CA THR A 176 6.48 -0.27 -9.21
C THR A 176 5.73 0.61 -10.21
N VAL A 177 6.38 0.90 -11.33
CA VAL A 177 5.85 1.72 -12.41
C VAL A 177 5.05 0.83 -13.36
N THR A 178 3.80 1.20 -13.63
CA THR A 178 2.89 0.48 -14.53
C THR A 178 3.00 1.01 -15.96
N GLU A 179 2.41 0.30 -16.92
CA GLU A 179 2.33 0.74 -18.32
C GLU A 179 1.75 2.16 -18.44
N ALA A 180 2.24 2.91 -19.43
CA ALA A 180 1.71 4.24 -19.71
C ALA A 180 0.21 4.16 -20.05
N GLN A 181 -0.60 5.03 -19.42
CA GLN A 181 -2.02 5.13 -19.75
C GLN A 181 -2.17 5.60 -21.20
N ALA A 182 -2.88 4.82 -22.01
CA ALA A 182 -3.18 5.22 -23.38
C ALA A 182 -3.93 6.57 -23.36
N ALA A 183 -3.38 7.57 -24.06
CA ALA A 183 -3.85 8.95 -24.00
C ALA A 183 -5.34 9.07 -24.34
N GLY A 184 -6.19 9.15 -23.31
CA GLY A 184 -7.62 9.36 -23.46
C GLY A 184 -7.85 10.70 -24.14
N ALA A 185 -8.44 10.67 -25.35
CA ALA A 185 -8.57 11.87 -26.16
C ALA A 185 -9.34 12.95 -25.40
N HIS A 186 -8.65 14.05 -25.06
CA HIS A 186 -9.27 15.28 -24.58
C HIS A 186 -10.09 15.88 -25.73
N GLY A 187 -11.34 15.45 -25.82
CA GLY A 187 -12.21 15.71 -26.95
C GLY A 187 -12.54 17.19 -27.09
N HIS A 188 -11.92 17.83 -28.08
CA HIS A 188 -12.53 18.96 -28.75
C HIS A 188 -13.71 18.43 -29.56
N SER A 189 -14.90 18.41 -28.95
CA SER A 189 -16.14 18.19 -29.67
C SER A 189 -16.49 19.45 -30.45
N ASP A 190 -16.00 19.53 -31.69
CA ASP A 190 -16.44 20.55 -32.64
C ASP A 190 -17.97 20.44 -32.83
N ALA A 191 -18.67 21.53 -32.57
CA ALA A 191 -20.12 21.57 -32.48
C ALA A 191 -20.76 22.09 -33.77
N ASP A 192 -20.68 21.28 -34.83
CA ASP A 192 -21.58 21.40 -35.99
C ASP A 192 -22.88 20.60 -35.69
N GLY A 193 -24.03 21.16 -36.06
CA GLY A 193 -25.34 20.52 -35.85
C GLY A 193 -26.33 20.80 -36.98
N ASP A 194 -27.33 19.92 -37.12
CA ASP A 194 -28.55 20.11 -37.94
C ASP A 194 -29.67 19.12 -37.49
N GLU A 195 -30.93 19.39 -37.84
CA GLU A 195 -32.16 18.61 -37.48
C GLU A 195 -32.50 17.53 -38.56
N ASP A 196 -33.36 16.50 -38.39
CA ASP A 196 -34.36 16.06 -37.38
C ASP A 196 -34.24 14.48 -37.27
N ALA A 197 -35.16 13.56 -36.89
CA ALA A 197 -36.60 13.58 -36.65
C ALA A 197 -37.17 12.46 -35.75
N SER A 198 -38.28 12.81 -35.08
CA SER A 198 -39.56 12.08 -34.93
C SER A 198 -39.65 10.55 -35.17
N ALA A 199 -40.34 9.72 -34.37
CA ALA A 199 -40.94 9.85 -33.03
C ALA A 199 -41.51 8.48 -32.55
N ALA A 200 -41.60 8.26 -31.23
CA ALA A 200 -42.54 7.37 -30.49
C ALA A 200 -42.57 5.83 -30.84
N SER A 201 -42.92 4.90 -29.94
CA SER A 201 -43.58 5.01 -28.63
C SER A 201 -43.40 3.76 -27.74
N ALA A 202 -43.81 3.88 -26.47
CA ALA A 202 -44.27 2.83 -25.56
C ALA A 202 -43.33 1.70 -25.07
N SER A 203 -42.86 1.90 -23.83
CA SER A 203 -43.04 1.00 -22.67
C SER A 203 -42.72 -0.51 -22.77
N SER A 204 -41.78 -0.96 -21.93
CA SER A 204 -41.94 -2.21 -21.16
C SER A 204 -41.14 -2.17 -19.86
N GLU A 205 -41.78 -2.48 -18.74
CA GLU A 205 -41.09 -2.74 -17.47
C GLU A 205 -40.57 -4.19 -17.45
N ASN A 206 -39.31 -4.40 -17.05
CA ASN A 206 -38.92 -5.68 -16.46
C ASN A 206 -37.74 -5.51 -15.49
N ALA A 207 -37.91 -6.01 -14.26
CA ALA A 207 -36.85 -6.05 -13.27
C ALA A 207 -36.18 -7.43 -13.26
N ALA A 208 -34.88 -7.51 -13.56
CA ALA A 208 -34.08 -8.69 -13.24
C ALA A 208 -32.58 -8.37 -13.05
N ALA A 209 -32.11 -8.77 -11.87
CA ALA A 209 -30.75 -8.92 -11.40
C ALA A 209 -29.62 -9.16 -12.43
N THR A 210 -28.57 -8.32 -12.32
CA THR A 210 -27.13 -8.67 -12.25
C THR A 210 -26.52 -9.70 -13.21
N THR A 211 -25.45 -9.31 -13.92
CA THR A 211 -24.25 -10.16 -14.09
C THR A 211 -23.00 -9.27 -14.22
N GLU A 212 -22.34 -9.00 -13.09
CA GLU A 212 -20.96 -8.47 -13.04
C GLU A 212 -20.06 -9.61 -12.56
N ALA A 213 -19.13 -10.06 -13.41
CA ALA A 213 -18.38 -11.30 -13.20
C ALA A 213 -17.02 -11.07 -12.50
N GLY A 214 -17.05 -10.75 -11.20
CA GLY A 214 -15.85 -10.68 -10.36
C GLY A 214 -15.48 -12.03 -9.70
N PRO A 215 -14.19 -12.26 -9.36
CA PRO A 215 -13.72 -13.51 -8.72
C PRO A 215 -14.24 -13.71 -7.27
N ASP A 216 -14.92 -12.72 -6.71
CA ASP A 216 -15.30 -12.61 -5.29
C ASP A 216 -16.47 -13.55 -4.88
N VAL A 217 -17.19 -14.15 -5.83
CA VAL A 217 -18.30 -15.08 -5.54
C VAL A 217 -17.81 -16.33 -4.79
N VAL A 218 -16.62 -16.85 -5.13
CA VAL A 218 -16.07 -18.06 -4.48
C VAL A 218 -15.64 -17.75 -3.05
N ALA A 219 -15.00 -16.61 -2.81
CA ALA A 219 -14.61 -16.16 -1.48
C ALA A 219 -15.83 -15.96 -0.57
N ARG A 220 -16.85 -15.24 -1.04
CA ARG A 220 -18.09 -14.98 -0.29
C ARG A 220 -18.89 -16.25 0.00
N THR A 221 -19.01 -17.17 -0.96
CA THR A 221 -19.74 -18.45 -0.73
C THR A 221 -19.03 -19.36 0.26
N LEU A 222 -17.70 -19.49 0.20
CA LEU A 222 -16.91 -20.23 1.19
C LEU A 222 -17.00 -19.59 2.59
N GLY A 223 -16.92 -18.27 2.69
CA GLY A 223 -17.07 -17.53 3.95
C GLY A 223 -18.43 -17.75 4.61
N ILE A 224 -19.52 -17.67 3.85
CA ILE A 224 -20.88 -17.94 4.34
C ILE A 224 -21.01 -19.41 4.80
N LEU A 225 -20.46 -20.38 4.05
CA LEU A 225 -20.48 -21.79 4.43
C LEU A 225 -19.74 -22.04 5.75
N GLY A 226 -18.57 -21.41 5.91
CA GLY A 226 -17.76 -21.47 7.13
C GLY A 226 -18.48 -20.93 8.36
N ILE A 227 -19.18 -19.79 8.23
CA ILE A 227 -20.00 -19.21 9.31
C ILE A 227 -21.13 -20.16 9.72
N VAL A 228 -21.83 -20.78 8.77
CA VAL A 228 -22.93 -21.73 9.05
C VAL A 228 -22.41 -22.98 9.78
N VAL A 229 -21.29 -23.54 9.34
CA VAL A 229 -20.66 -24.71 9.99
C VAL A 229 -20.16 -24.36 11.40
N GLY A 230 -19.53 -23.20 11.57
CA GLY A 230 -19.07 -22.70 12.87
C GLY A 230 -20.21 -22.51 13.86
N ALA A 231 -21.30 -21.85 13.45
CA ALA A 231 -22.48 -21.64 14.27
C ALA A 231 -23.14 -22.97 14.70
N ALA A 232 -23.25 -23.94 13.79
CA ALA A 232 -23.76 -25.27 14.10
C ALA A 232 -22.88 -26.00 15.14
N GLY A 233 -21.54 -25.89 15.01
CA GLY A 233 -20.59 -26.41 15.98
C GLY A 233 -20.79 -25.84 17.39
N VAL A 234 -20.91 -24.51 17.50
CA VAL A 234 -21.15 -23.81 18.78
C VAL A 234 -22.47 -24.25 19.42
N VAL A 235 -23.58 -24.31 18.66
CA VAL A 235 -24.88 -24.77 19.17
C VAL A 235 -24.79 -26.21 19.70
N THR A 236 -24.11 -27.10 18.97
CA THR A 236 -23.94 -28.50 19.38
C THR A 236 -23.13 -28.63 20.67
N ALA A 237 -22.07 -27.82 20.83
CA ALA A 237 -21.26 -27.77 22.05
C ALA A 237 -22.04 -27.23 23.27
N VAL A 238 -22.86 -26.19 23.09
CA VAL A 238 -23.71 -25.62 24.16
C VAL A 238 -24.80 -26.61 24.60
N VAL A 239 -25.39 -27.36 23.66
CA VAL A 239 -26.38 -28.41 24.00
C VAL A 239 -25.71 -29.60 24.71
N ALA A 240 -24.53 -30.02 24.25
CA ALA A 240 -23.79 -31.13 24.86
C ALA A 240 -23.29 -30.82 26.28
N THR A 241 -22.82 -29.60 26.54
CA THR A 241 -22.40 -29.15 27.88
C THR A 241 -23.58 -29.05 28.84
N ARG A 242 -24.67 -28.36 28.46
CA ARG A 242 -25.90 -28.26 29.29
C ARG A 242 -26.47 -29.63 29.67
N ARG A 243 -26.43 -30.62 28.75
CA ARG A 243 -26.86 -32.00 29.01
C ARG A 243 -25.96 -32.80 29.96
N ARG A 244 -24.71 -32.38 30.20
CA ARG A 244 -23.86 -32.93 31.27
C ARG A 244 -24.26 -32.36 32.63
N THR A 245 -24.48 -31.04 32.72
CA THR A 245 -24.80 -30.37 33.99
C THR A 245 -26.14 -30.81 34.59
N GLN A 246 -27.09 -31.29 33.79
CA GLN A 246 -28.35 -31.88 34.26
C GLN A 246 -28.28 -33.38 34.60
N LYS A 247 -27.08 -33.98 34.68
CA LYS A 247 -26.86 -35.40 35.02
C LYS A 247 -25.78 -35.63 36.09
N GLY A 248 -25.42 -34.58 36.82
CA GLY A 248 -24.68 -34.64 38.08
C GLY A 248 -25.65 -34.51 39.26
#